data_AF-A9CGV1-F1
#
_entry.id   AF-A9CGV1-F1
#
_cell.length_a   1.000
_cell.length_b   1.000
_cell.length_c   1.000
_cell.angle_alpha   90.00
_cell.angle_beta   90.00
_cell.angle_gamma   90.00
#
_symmetry.space_group_name_H-M   'P 1'
#
loop_
_entity.id
_entity.type
_entity.pdbx_description
1 polymer ?
#
loop_
_entity_poly.entity_id
_entity_poly.type
_entity_poly.pdbx_seq_one_letter_code
_entity_poly.pdbx_strand_id
1 'polypeptide(L)'
;MKTLASLSAFVGKTFAIWVILFAVLGFFFPETFRQIAPWIVTLLSIIMFGMGLTLSVDDFREVVKRPFDVTIGVLGQFLIMPLLAVLLTRIIPMPPEVAAGVILVGCCPGGTSSNVMTYLSKGDVALSVACTSVTTLAAPLVTPFLVWLFASQFLPVDGWAMFLSIVKVVLLPLALGAALQKLVPGIVKAAVPALPLVSVIGIVLIV
;
A
#
# COMPACT_ATOMS: atom_id res chain seq x y z
N MET A 1 -18.32 -9.32 -19.54
CA MET A 1 -18.16 -8.30 -18.46
C MET A 1 -18.77 -8.73 -17.12
N LYS A 2 -20.04 -9.20 -17.05
CA LYS A 2 -20.67 -9.62 -15.78
C LYS A 2 -19.93 -10.76 -15.05
N THR A 3 -19.46 -11.78 -15.79
CA THR A 3 -18.68 -12.91 -15.25
C THR A 3 -17.33 -12.47 -14.68
N LEU A 4 -16.58 -11.64 -15.41
CA LEU A 4 -15.30 -11.09 -14.96
C LEU A 4 -15.46 -10.23 -13.70
N ALA A 5 -16.48 -9.37 -13.65
CA ALA A 5 -16.76 -8.53 -12.48
C ALA A 5 -17.16 -9.37 -11.25
N SER A 6 -17.96 -10.43 -11.44
CA SER A 6 -18.33 -11.33 -10.35
C SER A 6 -17.12 -12.11 -9.80
N LEU A 7 -16.24 -12.59 -10.69
CA LEU A 7 -15.00 -13.26 -10.28
C LEU A 7 -14.08 -12.31 -9.52
N SER A 8 -13.86 -11.11 -10.05
CA SER A 8 -13.07 -10.06 -9.42
C SER A 8 -13.60 -9.70 -8.02
N ALA A 9 -14.92 -9.58 -7.86
CA ALA A 9 -15.55 -9.33 -6.58
C ALA A 9 -15.40 -10.52 -5.60
N PHE A 10 -15.51 -11.76 -6.08
CA PHE A 10 -15.29 -12.95 -5.25
C PHE A 10 -13.85 -13.02 -4.74
N VAL A 11 -12.87 -12.85 -5.63
CA VAL A 11 -11.44 -12.86 -5.30
C VAL A 11 -11.10 -11.73 -4.33
N GLY A 12 -11.64 -10.52 -4.55
CA GLY A 12 -11.47 -9.40 -3.62
C GLY A 12 -12.04 -9.67 -2.22
N LYS A 13 -13.24 -10.28 -2.12
CA LYS A 13 -13.86 -10.64 -0.84
C LYS A 13 -13.12 -11.75 -0.09
N THR A 14 -12.45 -12.63 -0.83
CA THR A 14 -11.70 -13.78 -0.29
C THR A 14 -10.19 -13.50 -0.25
N PHE A 15 -9.76 -12.24 -0.40
CA PHE A 15 -8.36 -11.82 -0.53
C PHE A 15 -7.44 -12.44 0.52
N ALA A 16 -7.81 -12.40 1.81
CA ALA A 16 -6.97 -12.94 2.89
C ALA A 16 -6.71 -14.44 2.74
N ILE A 17 -7.70 -15.20 2.25
CA ILE A 17 -7.56 -16.65 2.01
C ILE A 17 -6.53 -16.89 0.90
N TRP A 18 -6.56 -16.09 -0.17
CA TRP A 18 -5.59 -16.20 -1.25
C TRP A 18 -4.18 -15.85 -0.80
N VAL A 19 -4.00 -14.78 -0.02
CA VAL A 19 -2.69 -14.41 0.53
C VAL A 19 -2.12 -15.52 1.40
N ILE A 20 -2.93 -16.10 2.31
CA ILE A 20 -2.48 -17.20 3.16
C ILE A 20 -2.14 -18.44 2.32
N LEU A 21 -2.99 -18.79 1.36
CA LEU A 21 -2.75 -19.93 0.48
C LEU A 21 -1.42 -19.78 -0.29
N PHE A 22 -1.19 -18.63 -0.92
CA PHE A 22 0.01 -18.40 -1.70
C PHE A 22 1.27 -18.25 -0.83
N ALA A 23 1.16 -17.69 0.38
CA ALA A 23 2.27 -17.69 1.35
C ALA A 23 2.66 -19.13 1.74
N VAL A 24 1.67 -20.00 1.98
CA VAL A 24 1.91 -21.43 2.27
C VAL A 24 2.52 -22.14 1.07
N LEU A 25 2.05 -21.85 -0.15
CA LEU A 25 2.65 -22.40 -1.38
C LEU A 25 4.07 -21.89 -1.60
N GLY A 26 4.35 -20.61 -1.35
CA GLY A 26 5.68 -20.01 -1.43
C GLY A 26 6.66 -20.66 -0.45
N PHE A 27 6.19 -21.03 0.74
CA PHE A 27 6.96 -21.78 1.72
C PHE A 27 7.32 -23.20 1.24
N PHE A 28 6.38 -23.93 0.64
CA PHE A 28 6.60 -25.31 0.18
C PHE A 28 7.26 -25.42 -1.21
N PHE A 29 7.12 -24.39 -2.06
CA PHE A 29 7.62 -24.38 -3.45
C PHE A 29 8.49 -23.14 -3.74
N PRO A 30 9.54 -22.86 -2.95
CA PRO A 30 10.29 -21.60 -3.02
C PRO A 30 10.94 -21.35 -4.37
N GLU A 31 11.46 -22.39 -5.04
CA GLU A 31 12.10 -22.27 -6.36
C GLU A 31 11.16 -21.75 -7.45
N THR A 32 9.86 -22.04 -7.34
CA THR A 32 8.87 -21.56 -8.30
C THR A 32 8.60 -20.07 -8.09
N PHE A 33 8.39 -19.65 -6.84
CA PHE A 33 8.04 -18.27 -6.51
C PHE A 33 9.24 -17.32 -6.52
N ARG A 34 10.47 -17.81 -6.30
CA ARG A 34 11.70 -17.01 -6.37
C ARG A 34 11.91 -16.38 -7.75
N GLN A 35 11.38 -16.99 -8.82
CA GLN A 35 11.40 -16.44 -10.17
C GLN A 35 10.62 -15.11 -10.29
N ILE A 36 9.72 -14.83 -9.34
CA ILE A 36 8.93 -13.60 -9.29
C ILE A 36 9.70 -12.44 -8.65
N ALA A 37 10.77 -12.70 -7.88
CA ALA A 37 11.50 -11.65 -7.16
C ALA A 37 11.93 -10.43 -8.02
N PRO A 38 12.41 -10.60 -9.27
CA PRO A 38 12.74 -9.46 -10.14
C PRO A 38 11.53 -8.60 -10.54
N TRP A 39 10.32 -9.16 -10.48
CA TRP A 39 9.07 -8.54 -10.91
C TRP A 39 8.33 -7.82 -9.78
N ILE A 40 8.75 -7.96 -8.52
CA ILE A 40 8.08 -7.38 -7.35
C ILE A 40 7.85 -5.87 -7.53
N VAL A 41 8.88 -5.14 -7.98
CA VAL A 41 8.81 -3.69 -8.19
C VAL A 41 7.81 -3.34 -9.29
N THR A 42 7.76 -4.13 -10.37
CA THR A 42 6.83 -3.93 -11.49
C THR A 42 5.39 -4.22 -11.06
N LEU A 43 5.17 -5.32 -10.34
CA LEU A 43 3.86 -5.68 -9.80
C LEU A 43 3.36 -4.61 -8.83
N LEU A 44 4.21 -4.13 -7.93
CA LEU A 44 3.87 -3.03 -7.02
C LEU A 44 3.51 -1.76 -7.79
N SER A 45 4.28 -1.41 -8.83
CA SER A 45 4.00 -0.25 -9.68
C SER A 45 2.63 -0.36 -10.38
N ILE A 46 2.26 -1.56 -10.85
CA ILE A 46 0.93 -1.81 -11.45
C ILE A 46 -0.18 -1.62 -10.41
N ILE A 47 0.01 -2.11 -9.18
CA ILE A 47 -0.95 -1.94 -8.10
C ILE A 47 -1.11 -0.45 -7.75
N MET A 48 -0.01 0.30 -7.65
CA MET A 48 -0.02 1.74 -7.36
C MET A 48 -0.66 2.55 -8.49
N PHE A 49 -0.43 2.16 -9.75
CA PHE A 49 -1.14 2.72 -10.89
C PHE A 49 -2.66 2.46 -10.81
N GLY A 50 -3.05 1.23 -10.50
CA GLY A 50 -4.45 0.85 -10.30
C GLY A 50 -5.13 1.64 -9.18
N MET A 51 -4.42 1.90 -8.08
CA MET A 51 -4.87 2.83 -7.04
C MET A 51 -5.08 4.24 -7.59
N GLY A 52 -4.12 4.75 -8.38
CA GLY A 52 -4.24 6.04 -9.05
C GLY A 52 -5.49 6.16 -9.94
N LEU A 53 -5.86 5.09 -10.65
CA LEU A 53 -7.08 5.01 -11.48
C LEU A 53 -8.40 5.03 -10.68
N THR A 54 -8.33 5.00 -9.35
CA THR A 54 -9.51 5.11 -8.48
C THR A 54 -9.56 6.43 -7.71
N LEU A 55 -8.49 7.26 -7.76
CA LEU A 55 -8.42 8.53 -7.06
C LEU A 55 -9.30 9.59 -7.73
N SER A 56 -10.19 10.19 -6.94
CA SER A 56 -11.07 11.26 -7.38
C SER A 56 -10.62 12.62 -6.83
N VAL A 57 -11.03 13.69 -7.49
CA VAL A 57 -10.80 15.06 -6.98
C VAL A 57 -11.56 15.30 -5.67
N ASP A 58 -12.68 14.58 -5.46
CA ASP A 58 -13.46 14.68 -4.24
C ASP A 58 -12.71 14.13 -3.01
N ASP A 59 -11.82 13.15 -3.19
CA ASP A 59 -10.98 12.63 -2.11
C ASP A 59 -10.03 13.71 -1.56
N PHE A 60 -9.51 14.56 -2.44
CA PHE A 60 -8.69 15.72 -2.06
C PHE A 60 -9.50 16.86 -1.48
N ARG A 61 -10.76 17.00 -1.90
CA ARG A 61 -11.67 18.00 -1.34
C ARG A 61 -11.97 17.72 0.12
N GLU A 62 -12.02 16.45 0.51
CA GLU A 62 -12.27 16.06 1.90
C GLU A 62 -11.13 16.51 2.84
N VAL A 63 -9.87 16.48 2.36
CA VAL A 63 -8.70 17.00 3.09
C VAL A 63 -8.88 18.47 3.48
N VAL A 64 -9.43 19.28 2.57
CA VAL A 64 -9.65 20.71 2.80
C VAL A 64 -10.90 20.96 3.66
N LYS A 65 -11.93 20.13 3.53
CA LYS A 65 -13.17 20.26 4.33
C LYS A 65 -12.96 19.88 5.79
N ARG A 66 -12.14 18.86 6.06
CA ARG A 66 -11.92 18.27 7.40
C ARG A 66 -10.44 18.12 7.72
N PRO A 67 -9.67 19.22 7.73
CA PRO A 67 -8.22 19.16 7.90
C PRO A 67 -7.81 18.61 9.26
N PHE A 68 -8.60 18.85 10.31
CA PHE A 68 -8.32 18.37 11.66
C PHE A 68 -8.39 16.84 11.74
N ASP A 69 -9.47 16.24 11.24
CA ASP A 69 -9.69 14.79 11.28
C ASP A 69 -8.64 14.05 10.44
N VAL A 70 -8.34 14.57 9.24
CA VAL A 70 -7.30 14.01 8.37
C VAL A 70 -5.92 14.12 9.02
N THR A 71 -5.60 15.25 9.66
CA THR A 71 -4.32 15.43 10.37
C THR A 71 -4.17 14.44 11.50
N ILE A 72 -5.22 14.20 12.29
CA ILE A 72 -5.21 13.17 13.34
C ILE A 72 -4.95 11.79 12.76
N GLY A 73 -5.62 11.43 11.65
CA GLY A 73 -5.40 10.14 10.99
C GLY A 73 -3.98 9.96 10.46
N VAL A 74 -3.42 10.99 9.81
CA VAL A 74 -2.06 10.99 9.27
C VAL A 74 -1.01 10.91 10.38
N LEU A 75 -1.16 11.71 11.45
CA LEU A 75 -0.27 11.65 12.61
C LEU A 75 -0.40 10.29 13.32
N GLY A 76 -1.61 9.77 13.46
CA GLY A 76 -1.86 8.44 14.00
C GLY A 76 -1.10 7.36 13.22
N GLN A 77 -1.17 7.35 11.89
CA GLN A 77 -0.44 6.41 11.04
C GLN A 77 1.08 6.51 11.28
N PHE A 78 1.65 7.71 11.21
CA PHE A 78 3.10 7.91 11.27
C PHE A 78 3.68 8.02 12.70
N LEU A 79 2.85 7.95 13.74
CA LEU A 79 3.31 7.85 15.12
C LEU A 79 3.06 6.45 15.66
N ILE A 80 1.83 5.94 15.58
CA ILE A 80 1.46 4.69 16.24
C ILE A 80 2.18 3.51 15.59
N MET A 81 2.15 3.39 14.26
CA MET A 81 2.74 2.23 13.57
C MET A 81 4.27 2.15 13.73
N PRO A 82 5.06 3.23 13.52
CA PRO A 82 6.50 3.17 13.72
C PRO A 82 6.89 2.90 15.18
N LEU A 83 6.21 3.54 16.14
CA LEU A 83 6.50 3.34 17.56
C LEU A 83 6.15 1.93 18.01
N LEU A 84 5.06 1.34 17.51
CA LEU A 84 4.74 -0.07 17.74
C LEU A 84 5.81 -0.99 17.13
N ALA A 85 6.28 -0.72 15.92
CA ALA A 85 7.35 -1.51 15.31
C ALA A 85 8.64 -1.46 16.15
N VAL A 86 9.05 -0.27 16.61
CA VAL A 86 10.20 -0.10 17.52
C VAL A 86 9.96 -0.86 18.83
N LEU A 87 8.77 -0.75 19.43
CA LEU A 87 8.43 -1.49 20.65
C LEU A 87 8.59 -2.99 20.44
N LEU A 88 8.06 -3.54 19.35
CA LEU A 88 8.16 -4.96 19.00
C LEU A 88 9.62 -5.42 18.90
N THR A 89 10.51 -4.61 18.29
CA THR A 89 11.94 -4.92 18.19
C THR A 89 12.65 -4.99 19.55
N ARG A 90 12.08 -4.38 20.59
CA ARG A 90 12.64 -4.39 21.96
C ARG A 90 12.11 -5.54 22.81
N ILE A 91 10.88 -5.99 22.57
CA ILE A 91 10.22 -7.02 23.39
C ILE A 91 10.34 -8.43 22.78
N ILE A 92 10.52 -8.55 21.46
CA ILE A 92 10.68 -9.82 20.77
C ILE A 92 12.14 -9.90 20.28
N PRO A 93 12.93 -10.89 20.74
CA PRO A 93 14.26 -11.13 20.21
C PRO A 93 14.18 -11.45 18.71
N MET A 94 14.85 -10.66 17.88
CA MET A 94 14.90 -10.86 16.43
C MET A 94 16.25 -10.44 15.86
N PRO A 95 16.70 -11.04 14.74
CA PRO A 95 17.90 -10.61 14.03
C PRO A 95 17.80 -9.14 13.55
N PRO A 96 18.92 -8.41 13.42
CA PRO A 96 18.93 -7.01 12.97
C PRO A 96 18.21 -6.79 11.63
N GLU A 97 18.32 -7.73 10.70
CA GLU A 97 17.68 -7.67 9.38
C GLU A 97 16.15 -7.74 9.49
N VAL A 98 15.65 -8.60 10.40
CA VAL A 98 14.22 -8.73 10.68
C VAL A 98 13.71 -7.49 11.39
N ALA A 99 14.46 -6.96 12.36
CA ALA A 99 14.11 -5.72 13.06
C ALA A 99 13.98 -4.53 12.10
N ALA A 100 14.94 -4.37 11.19
CA ALA A 100 14.89 -3.34 10.16
C ALA A 100 13.67 -3.51 9.24
N GLY A 101 13.33 -4.76 8.86
CA GLY A 101 12.12 -5.06 8.09
C GLY A 101 10.82 -4.70 8.83
N VAL A 102 10.71 -5.03 10.12
CA VAL A 102 9.54 -4.68 10.95
C VAL A 102 9.37 -3.16 11.06
N ILE A 103 10.47 -2.43 11.27
CA ILE A 103 10.47 -0.97 11.32
C ILE A 103 10.08 -0.38 9.96
N LEU A 104 10.61 -0.92 8.85
CA LEU A 104 10.24 -0.50 7.50
C LEU A 104 8.73 -0.62 7.28
N VAL A 105 8.13 -1.76 7.65
CA VAL A 105 6.67 -1.97 7.57
C VAL A 105 5.92 -0.94 8.42
N GLY A 106 6.36 -0.68 9.65
CA GLY A 106 5.75 0.31 10.53
C GLY A 106 5.84 1.75 10.01
N CYS A 107 6.86 2.08 9.22
CA CYS A 107 7.08 3.40 8.64
C CYS A 107 6.37 3.61 7.29
N CYS A 108 5.80 2.56 6.70
CA CYS A 108 5.06 2.66 5.45
C CYS A 108 3.71 3.38 5.63
N PRO A 109 3.21 4.05 4.58
CA PRO A 109 1.87 4.67 4.60
C PRO A 109 0.77 3.61 4.70
N GLY A 110 -0.47 4.08 4.92
CA GLY A 110 -1.64 3.21 4.94
C GLY A 110 -1.89 2.55 3.57
N GLY A 111 -2.41 1.31 3.59
CA GLY A 111 -2.80 0.59 2.38
C GLY A 111 -4.26 0.83 1.99
N THR A 112 -4.59 0.69 0.70
CA THR A 112 -5.98 0.86 0.17
C THR A 112 -6.98 -0.16 0.67
N SER A 113 -6.52 -1.31 1.19
CA SER A 113 -7.39 -2.30 1.83
C SER A 113 -8.13 -1.71 3.04
N SER A 114 -7.56 -0.70 3.70
CA SER A 114 -8.20 0.03 4.80
C SER A 114 -9.53 0.65 4.38
N ASN A 115 -9.64 1.18 3.16
CA ASN A 115 -10.87 1.81 2.65
C ASN A 115 -12.03 0.81 2.54
N VAL A 116 -11.72 -0.42 2.08
CA VAL A 116 -12.69 -1.51 2.02
C VAL A 116 -13.10 -1.94 3.43
N MET A 117 -12.13 -2.07 4.35
CA MET A 117 -12.42 -2.44 5.73
C MET A 117 -13.27 -1.40 6.45
N THR A 118 -13.00 -0.11 6.23
CA THR A 118 -13.80 1.01 6.75
C THR A 118 -15.23 0.98 6.21
N TYR A 119 -15.42 0.67 4.92
CA TYR A 119 -16.76 0.50 4.35
C TYR A 119 -17.51 -0.66 5.03
N LEU A 120 -16.86 -1.82 5.19
CA LEU A 120 -17.46 -3.00 5.82
C LEU A 120 -17.79 -2.78 7.31
N SER A 121 -16.98 -1.99 8.01
CA SER A 121 -17.23 -1.61 9.40
C SER A 121 -18.27 -0.49 9.56
N LYS A 122 -18.85 0.00 8.45
CA LYS A 122 -19.76 1.17 8.41
C LYS A 122 -19.12 2.45 8.94
N GLY A 123 -17.80 2.56 8.82
CA GLY A 123 -17.05 3.75 9.16
C GLY A 123 -17.06 4.81 8.06
N ASP A 124 -16.28 5.86 8.28
CA ASP A 124 -16.15 6.98 7.36
C ASP A 124 -15.15 6.68 6.23
N VAL A 125 -15.67 6.22 5.10
CA VAL A 125 -14.87 5.86 3.93
C VAL A 125 -14.16 7.08 3.33
N ALA A 126 -14.81 8.24 3.33
CA ALA A 126 -14.22 9.45 2.77
C ALA A 126 -12.97 9.87 3.57
N LEU A 127 -13.06 9.83 4.90
CA LEU A 127 -11.92 10.08 5.79
C LEU A 127 -10.80 9.04 5.58
N SER A 128 -11.15 7.75 5.46
CA SER A 128 -10.17 6.67 5.21
C SER A 128 -9.38 6.89 3.92
N VAL A 129 -10.08 7.24 2.83
CA VAL A 129 -9.46 7.51 1.53
C VAL A 129 -8.59 8.76 1.60
N ALA A 130 -9.04 9.83 2.26
CA ALA A 130 -8.28 11.05 2.45
C ALA A 130 -6.98 10.79 3.24
N CYS A 131 -7.05 10.11 4.38
CA CYS A 131 -5.88 9.73 5.18
C CYS A 131 -4.89 8.87 4.39
N THR A 132 -5.38 7.86 3.67
CA THR A 132 -4.54 6.99 2.83
C THR A 132 -3.84 7.78 1.72
N SER A 133 -4.57 8.69 1.08
CA SER A 133 -4.03 9.54 0.01
C SER A 133 -2.93 10.47 0.54
N VAL A 134 -3.19 11.17 1.65
CA VAL A 134 -2.21 12.09 2.26
C VAL A 134 -0.99 11.35 2.76
N THR A 135 -1.15 10.21 3.44
CA THR A 135 0.00 9.41 3.91
C THR A 135 0.82 8.87 2.74
N THR A 136 0.19 8.41 1.67
CA THR A 136 0.88 7.94 0.45
C THR A 136 1.66 9.05 -0.23
N LEU A 137 1.09 10.27 -0.33
CA LEU A 137 1.78 11.43 -0.89
C LEU A 137 2.93 11.92 -0.01
N ALA A 138 2.82 11.80 1.31
CA ALA A 138 3.87 12.15 2.27
C ALA A 138 4.97 11.08 2.37
N ALA A 139 4.69 9.84 1.97
CA ALA A 139 5.57 8.67 2.14
C ALA A 139 7.01 8.86 1.63
N PRO A 140 7.29 9.48 0.46
CA PRO A 140 8.67 9.63 0.00
C PRO A 140 9.55 10.41 0.97
N LEU A 141 8.99 11.33 1.75
CA LEU A 141 9.75 12.10 2.74
C LEU A 141 9.68 11.43 4.12
N VAL A 142 8.47 11.08 4.55
CA VAL A 142 8.24 10.60 5.92
C VAL A 142 8.78 9.19 6.12
N THR A 143 8.58 8.27 5.18
CA THR A 143 9.03 6.88 5.35
C THR A 143 10.55 6.77 5.42
N PRO A 144 11.36 7.34 4.48
CA PRO A 144 12.81 7.28 4.60
C PRO A 144 13.33 7.99 5.85
N PHE A 145 12.73 9.10 6.27
CA PHE A 145 13.09 9.80 7.49
C PHE A 145 12.88 8.92 8.73
N LEU A 146 11.71 8.30 8.87
CA LEU A 146 11.39 7.44 10.02
C LEU A 146 12.22 6.15 10.02
N VAL A 147 12.46 5.55 8.84
CA VAL A 147 13.32 4.36 8.73
C VAL A 147 14.76 4.72 9.05
N TRP A 148 15.27 5.85 8.56
CA TRP A 148 16.59 6.33 8.95
C TRP A 148 16.67 6.58 10.46
N LEU A 149 15.64 7.17 11.06
CA LEU A 149 15.60 7.45 12.49
C LEU A 149 15.61 6.18 13.36
N PHE A 150 14.83 5.16 12.99
CA PHE A 150 14.59 3.99 13.83
C PHE A 150 15.38 2.73 13.42
N ALA A 151 15.69 2.55 12.14
CA ALA A 151 16.34 1.34 11.62
C ALA A 151 17.86 1.48 11.45
N SER A 152 18.42 2.70 11.43
CA SER A 152 19.88 2.90 11.25
C SER A 152 20.75 2.26 12.33
N GLN A 153 20.17 1.95 13.50
CA GLN A 153 20.85 1.21 14.56
C GLN A 153 21.05 -0.29 14.24
N PHE A 154 20.28 -0.83 13.28
CA PHE A 154 20.32 -2.24 12.89
C PHE A 154 21.06 -2.44 11.56
N LEU A 155 20.81 -1.57 10.57
CA LEU A 155 21.40 -1.66 9.23
C LEU A 155 21.67 -0.26 8.67
N PRO A 156 22.69 -0.07 7.80
CA PRO A 156 22.90 1.19 7.12
C PRO A 156 21.71 1.52 6.20
N VAL A 157 21.06 2.65 6.45
CA VAL A 157 19.90 3.12 5.68
C VAL A 157 20.33 4.19 4.68
N ASP A 158 20.16 3.91 3.38
CA ASP A 158 20.27 4.92 2.33
C ASP A 158 18.92 5.60 2.11
N GLY A 159 18.68 6.67 2.89
CA GLY A 159 17.43 7.43 2.82
C GLY A 159 17.18 8.07 1.45
N TRP A 160 18.24 8.41 0.70
CA TRP A 160 18.12 9.02 -0.63
C TRP A 160 17.69 8.00 -1.67
N ALA A 161 18.30 6.81 -1.66
CA ALA A 161 17.88 5.70 -2.51
C ALA A 161 16.42 5.31 -2.22
N MET A 162 16.02 5.28 -0.95
CA MET A 162 14.63 5.01 -0.56
C MET A 162 13.66 6.09 -1.07
N PHE A 163 14.00 7.37 -0.92
CA PHE A 163 13.22 8.48 -1.48
C PHE A 163 13.00 8.30 -2.99
N LEU A 164 14.08 8.08 -3.74
CA LEU A 164 14.00 7.88 -5.20
C LEU A 164 13.19 6.64 -5.58
N SER A 165 13.31 5.56 -4.80
CA SER A 165 12.54 4.34 -5.00
C SER A 165 11.04 4.60 -4.81
N ILE A 166 10.63 5.24 -3.71
CA ILE A 166 9.22 5.55 -3.44
C ILE A 166 8.66 6.49 -4.51
N VAL A 167 9.41 7.52 -4.93
CA VAL A 167 8.98 8.41 -6.01
C VAL A 167 8.72 7.63 -7.31
N LYS A 168 9.65 6.76 -7.71
CA LYS A 168 9.56 6.03 -8.99
C LYS A 168 8.55 4.89 -8.98
N VAL A 169 8.44 4.16 -7.86
CA VAL A 169 7.65 2.92 -7.77
C VAL A 169 6.25 3.19 -7.24
N VAL A 170 6.06 4.24 -6.43
CA VAL A 170 4.77 4.56 -5.82
C VAL A 170 4.16 5.83 -6.42
N LEU A 171 4.83 6.98 -6.30
CA LEU A 171 4.22 8.25 -6.71
C LEU A 171 4.04 8.37 -8.22
N LEU A 172 5.03 7.98 -9.02
CA LEU A 172 4.96 8.11 -10.47
C LEU A 172 3.81 7.27 -11.05
N PRO A 173 3.66 5.96 -10.74
CA PRO A 173 2.52 5.18 -11.23
C PRO A 173 1.18 5.71 -10.72
N LEU A 174 1.11 6.11 -9.44
CA LEU A 174 -0.10 6.69 -8.86
C LEU A 174 -0.53 7.97 -9.59
N ALA A 175 0.41 8.89 -9.86
CA ALA A 175 0.16 10.12 -10.58
C ALA A 175 -0.30 9.85 -12.03
N LEU A 176 0.32 8.87 -12.71
CA LEU A 176 -0.08 8.45 -14.05
C LEU A 176 -1.51 7.87 -14.07
N GLY A 177 -1.86 7.05 -13.07
CA GLY A 177 -3.21 6.51 -12.92
C GLY A 177 -4.25 7.63 -12.72
N ALA A 178 -3.97 8.55 -11.80
CA ALA A 178 -4.86 9.69 -11.52
C ALA A 178 -5.00 10.62 -12.74
N ALA A 179 -3.91 10.86 -13.47
CA ALA A 179 -3.94 11.62 -14.71
C ALA A 179 -4.81 10.93 -15.77
N LEU A 180 -4.69 9.61 -15.95
CA LEU A 180 -5.50 8.86 -16.90
C LEU A 180 -7.00 8.88 -16.54
N GLN A 181 -7.33 8.79 -15.25
CA GLN A 181 -8.71 8.92 -14.78
C GLN A 181 -9.31 10.28 -15.10
N LYS A 182 -8.52 11.35 -15.01
CA LYS A 182 -8.95 12.71 -15.38
C LYS A 182 -9.07 12.90 -16.90
N LEU A 183 -8.14 12.36 -17.68
CA LEU A 183 -8.07 12.57 -19.13
C LEU A 183 -9.06 11.70 -19.90
N VAL A 184 -9.24 10.44 -19.50
CA VAL A 184 -10.07 9.47 -20.25
C VAL A 184 -10.93 8.62 -19.30
N PRO A 185 -11.88 9.22 -18.55
CA PRO A 185 -12.67 8.52 -17.54
C PRO A 185 -13.49 7.35 -18.10
N GLY A 186 -13.85 7.38 -19.39
CA GLY A 186 -14.57 6.29 -20.06
C GLY A 186 -13.77 4.98 -20.10
N ILE A 187 -12.46 5.05 -20.41
CA ILE A 187 -11.58 3.88 -20.42
C ILE A 187 -11.37 3.38 -18.99
N VAL A 188 -11.16 4.29 -18.04
CA VAL A 188 -10.97 3.93 -16.64
C VAL A 188 -12.19 3.20 -16.09
N LYS A 189 -13.41 3.68 -16.37
CA LYS A 189 -14.65 3.01 -15.96
C LYS A 189 -14.76 1.58 -16.49
N ALA A 190 -14.21 1.29 -17.67
CA ALA A 190 -14.15 -0.07 -18.22
C ALA A 190 -13.06 -0.93 -17.55
N ALA A 191 -11.98 -0.33 -17.07
CA ALA A 191 -10.86 -1.01 -16.40
C ALA A 191 -11.11 -1.29 -14.90
N VAL A 192 -11.83 -0.42 -14.19
CA VAL A 192 -12.09 -0.53 -12.73
C VAL A 192 -12.56 -1.92 -12.29
N PRO A 193 -13.50 -2.60 -12.98
CA PRO A 193 -13.96 -3.93 -12.56
C PRO A 193 -12.86 -5.00 -12.52
N ALA A 194 -11.78 -4.84 -13.28
CA ALA A 194 -10.65 -5.76 -13.32
C ALA A 194 -9.57 -5.45 -12.27
N LEU A 195 -9.55 -4.23 -11.70
CA LEU A 195 -8.51 -3.79 -10.77
C LEU A 195 -8.40 -4.68 -9.53
N PRO A 196 -9.49 -5.12 -8.84
CA PRO A 196 -9.35 -6.00 -7.69
C PRO A 196 -8.63 -7.31 -8.04
N LEU A 197 -9.00 -7.93 -9.17
CA LEU A 197 -8.35 -9.16 -9.63
C LEU A 197 -6.86 -8.96 -9.91
N VAL A 198 -6.49 -7.89 -10.63
CA VAL A 198 -5.09 -7.56 -10.92
C VAL A 198 -4.30 -7.30 -9.63
N SER A 199 -4.88 -6.54 -8.69
CA SER A 199 -4.23 -6.24 -7.42
C SER A 199 -4.06 -7.48 -6.53
N VAL A 200 -5.07 -8.35 -6.44
CA VAL A 200 -4.93 -9.60 -5.68
C VAL A 200 -3.87 -10.49 -6.30
N ILE A 201 -3.89 -10.69 -7.62
CA ILE A 201 -2.86 -11.48 -8.32
C ILE A 201 -1.47 -10.88 -8.08
N GLY A 202 -1.32 -9.56 -8.18
CA GLY A 202 -0.06 -8.89 -7.91
C GLY A 202 0.44 -9.12 -6.48
N ILE A 203 -0.43 -8.98 -5.48
CA ILE A 203 -0.05 -9.16 -4.07
C ILE A 203 0.31 -10.61 -3.76
N VAL A 204 -0.48 -11.60 -4.20
CA VAL A 204 -0.19 -13.03 -3.91
C VAL A 204 1.06 -13.55 -4.62
N LEU A 205 1.54 -12.83 -5.64
CA LEU A 205 2.82 -13.11 -6.30
C LEU A 205 4.00 -12.41 -5.59
N ILE A 206 3.74 -11.37 -4.81
CA ILE A 206 4.76 -10.64 -4.03
C ILE A 206 5.02 -11.32 -2.67
N VAL A 207 3.96 -11.81 -2.01
CA VAL A 207 3.98 -12.48 -0.69
C VAL A 207 4.45 -13.92 -0.82
#